data_AF-A0A0N4WPU1-F1
#
_entry.id   AF-A0A0N4WPU1-F1
#
_cell.length_a   1.000
_cell.length_b   1.000
_cell.length_c   1.000
_cell.angle_alpha   90.00
_cell.angle_beta   90.00
_cell.angle_gamma   90.00
#
_symmetry.space_group_name_H-M   'P 1'
#
loop_
_entity.id
_entity.type
_entity.pdbx_description
1 polymer ?
#
loop_
_entity_poly.entity_id
_entity_poly.type
_entity_poly.pdbx_seq_one_letter_code
_entity_poly.pdbx_strand_id
1 'polypeptide(L)'
;MMLGSSHIYFTHNDEVFSMYRDKLVAHKAFHRYVIRAKQGGVQSSKDKEKGTIHSAGAALRRYNERALAQDIVKVLETWSKLLSSTPLIFIRCASFQRVIFHDIDGSGFDRKDPRLRTIPFETKRPLLEEVRRTWERLGSVTCHGLLKDFLAERSKRKQKAKTLLKKKRTETRWIVDPEDKEKTPSKERKTDHLKPVVPVEEQQHEPDRWPTLNKATRRELYSVVKENKEDALAALISGCSAEEQKEITDYLSTNRFSSDNGTFLHLAARGGADRVLQYLLEAGCDPSIKDDNDLVPYALSANKSIKQVFIRFRSENPKRWDWIRCHIPEPIQLTDEQLAKLSEKKKEKKQKQKEKIKMKKEIEKKEAEELVCDQFILSKEV
;
A
#
# COMPACT_ATOMS: atom_id res chain seq x y z
N MET A 1 29.19 -37.19 -13.59
CA MET A 1 29.97 -36.40 -12.61
C MET A 1 29.18 -35.18 -12.21
N MET A 2 28.47 -35.21 -11.08
CA MET A 2 27.78 -34.03 -10.55
C MET A 2 28.75 -33.22 -9.70
N LEU A 3 29.44 -32.26 -10.34
CA LEU A 3 30.26 -31.30 -9.63
C LEU A 3 29.34 -30.25 -9.02
N GLY A 4 29.16 -30.36 -7.69
CA GLY A 4 28.41 -29.43 -6.87
C GLY A 4 28.89 -28.00 -7.12
N SER A 5 28.07 -27.25 -7.86
CA SER A 5 28.43 -25.93 -8.36
C SER A 5 27.79 -24.88 -7.46
N SER A 6 28.64 -23.99 -6.95
CA SER A 6 28.25 -22.90 -6.06
C SER A 6 27.69 -21.76 -6.91
N HIS A 7 26.52 -21.21 -6.56
CA HIS A 7 25.91 -20.15 -7.36
C HIS A 7 25.38 -19.02 -6.48
N ILE A 8 25.55 -17.79 -6.95
CA ILE A 8 25.06 -16.59 -6.26
C ILE A 8 23.97 -15.92 -7.09
N TYR A 9 22.85 -15.60 -6.43
CA TYR A 9 21.65 -15.02 -7.02
C TYR A 9 21.45 -13.58 -6.54
N PHE A 10 21.22 -12.68 -7.50
CA PHE A 10 20.83 -11.30 -7.22
C PHE A 10 19.46 -11.05 -7.84
N THR A 11 18.46 -10.72 -7.02
CA THR A 11 17.11 -10.40 -7.49
C THR A 11 16.73 -8.96 -7.12
N HIS A 12 16.12 -8.23 -8.06
CA HIS A 12 15.76 -6.81 -7.91
C HIS A 12 14.89 -6.57 -6.68
N ASN A 13 15.30 -5.62 -5.83
CA ASN A 13 14.77 -5.29 -4.51
C ASN A 13 15.20 -6.30 -3.46
N ASP A 14 16.46 -6.11 -3.09
CA ASP A 14 16.92 -6.30 -1.74
C ASP A 14 17.50 -7.66 -1.37
N GLU A 15 17.51 -8.67 -2.24
CA GLU A 15 17.99 -10.00 -1.80
C GLU A 15 19.17 -10.56 -2.59
N VAL A 16 20.16 -11.07 -1.85
CA VAL A 16 21.37 -11.75 -2.33
C VAL A 16 21.47 -13.11 -1.66
N PHE A 17 21.74 -14.17 -2.43
CA PHE A 17 21.82 -15.54 -1.92
C PHE A 17 23.02 -16.30 -2.49
N SER A 18 23.62 -17.18 -1.70
CA SER A 18 24.66 -18.13 -2.11
C SER A 18 24.23 -19.56 -1.79
N MET A 19 24.25 -20.42 -2.79
CA MET A 19 23.91 -21.84 -2.70
C MET A 19 25.16 -22.70 -2.92
N TYR A 20 25.38 -23.72 -2.09
CA TYR A 20 26.44 -24.73 -2.23
C TYR A 20 25.87 -26.11 -1.93
N ARG A 21 25.99 -27.06 -2.87
CA ARG A 21 25.51 -28.45 -2.72
C ARG A 21 24.06 -28.54 -2.20
N ASP A 22 23.14 -27.84 -2.86
CA ASP A 22 21.70 -27.76 -2.52
C ASP A 22 21.37 -27.22 -1.11
N LYS A 23 22.35 -26.59 -0.45
CA LYS A 23 22.16 -25.91 0.82
C LYS A 23 22.42 -24.42 0.66
N LEU A 24 21.56 -23.64 1.28
CA LEU A 24 21.72 -22.19 1.39
C LEU A 24 22.91 -21.89 2.30
N VAL A 25 23.99 -21.32 1.75
CA VAL A 25 25.22 -20.98 2.49
C VAL A 25 25.11 -19.61 3.12
N ALA A 26 24.57 -18.66 2.37
CA ALA A 26 24.41 -17.29 2.85
C ALA A 26 23.20 -16.65 2.18
N HIS A 27 22.45 -15.87 2.95
CA HIS A 27 21.38 -15.03 2.43
C HIS A 27 21.41 -13.65 3.07
N LYS A 28 21.03 -12.64 2.30
CA LYS A 28 20.79 -11.31 2.82
C LYS A 28 19.60 -10.71 2.11
N ALA A 29 18.61 -10.26 2.88
CA ALA A 29 17.50 -9.46 2.42
C ALA A 29 17.60 -8.05 3.03
N PHE A 30 17.44 -7.02 2.22
CA PHE A 30 17.27 -5.62 2.59
C PHE A 30 15.78 -5.26 2.45
N HIS A 31 15.34 -4.12 2.96
CA HIS A 31 14.02 -3.60 2.60
C HIS A 31 14.13 -2.08 2.55
N ARG A 32 14.24 -1.51 1.34
CA ARG A 32 14.35 -0.06 1.16
C ARG A 32 13.28 0.48 0.22
N TYR A 33 12.61 1.55 0.65
CA TYR A 33 11.54 2.18 -0.11
C TYR A 33 12.10 3.06 -1.23
N VAL A 34 12.15 2.51 -2.45
CA VAL A 34 12.78 3.14 -3.63
C VAL A 34 11.75 3.59 -4.69
N ILE A 35 10.53 3.04 -4.69
CA ILE A 35 9.53 3.27 -5.76
C ILE A 35 8.42 4.25 -5.31
N ARG A 36 7.92 5.09 -6.23
CA ARG A 36 6.71 5.93 -6.00
C ARG A 36 5.42 5.08 -6.03
N ALA A 37 4.74 4.94 -4.89
CA ALA A 37 3.47 4.20 -4.74
C ALA A 37 2.33 4.56 -5.71
N LYS A 38 2.34 5.76 -6.32
CA LYS A 38 1.24 6.24 -7.19
C LYS A 38 1.56 6.25 -8.69
N GLN A 39 2.79 5.94 -9.13
CA GLN A 39 3.19 6.19 -10.52
C GLN A 39 4.29 5.27 -11.06
N GLY A 40 4.58 4.15 -10.37
CA GLY A 40 5.41 3.04 -10.87
C GLY A 40 6.68 3.47 -11.60
N GLY A 41 7.70 3.90 -10.86
CA GLY A 41 9.00 4.24 -11.44
C GLY A 41 10.02 4.59 -10.36
N VAL A 42 11.29 4.25 -10.63
CA VAL A 42 12.45 4.58 -9.78
C VAL A 42 12.79 6.07 -9.95
N GLN A 43 13.25 6.72 -8.87
CA GLN A 43 13.41 8.18 -8.86
C GLN A 43 14.53 8.62 -9.81
N SER A 44 15.64 7.88 -9.85
CA SER A 44 16.77 8.14 -10.77
C SER A 44 16.38 8.13 -12.25
N SER A 45 15.48 7.23 -12.69
CA SER A 45 14.99 7.23 -14.08
C SER A 45 14.18 8.49 -14.39
N LYS A 46 13.37 8.97 -13.44
CA LYS A 46 12.58 10.21 -13.61
C LYS A 46 13.43 11.46 -13.57
N ASP A 47 14.46 11.49 -12.74
CA ASP A 47 15.40 12.61 -12.68
C ASP A 47 16.18 12.74 -14.00
N LYS A 48 16.47 11.62 -14.68
CA LYS A 48 17.09 11.60 -16.00
C LYS A 48 16.16 12.08 -17.13
N GLU A 49 14.86 11.84 -17.01
CA GLU A 49 13.86 12.22 -18.04
C GLU A 49 13.29 13.64 -17.87
N LYS A 50 13.09 14.11 -16.63
CA LYS A 50 12.37 15.37 -16.33
C LYS A 50 13.18 16.36 -15.48
N GLY A 51 14.47 16.09 -15.28
CA GLY A 51 15.34 16.91 -14.44
C GLY A 51 15.18 16.60 -12.94
N THR A 52 16.17 17.04 -12.18
CA THR A 52 16.30 16.80 -10.74
C THR A 52 15.14 17.43 -9.97
N ILE A 53 14.18 16.63 -9.52
CA ILE A 53 13.07 17.14 -8.70
C ILE A 53 13.57 17.37 -7.26
N HIS A 54 13.52 18.61 -6.78
CA HIS A 54 13.90 18.98 -5.41
C HIS A 54 12.67 18.92 -4.49
N SER A 55 12.36 17.74 -3.95
CA SER A 55 11.31 17.59 -2.92
C SER A 55 11.80 16.66 -1.82
N ALA A 56 11.30 16.81 -0.60
CA ALA A 56 11.68 15.96 0.54
C ALA A 56 11.51 14.46 0.23
N GLY A 57 10.42 14.08 -0.44
CA GLY A 57 10.17 12.70 -0.85
C GLY A 57 11.05 12.22 -2.02
N ALA A 58 11.57 13.12 -2.87
CA ALA A 58 12.55 12.75 -3.89
C ALA A 58 13.95 12.58 -3.28
N ALA A 59 14.34 13.47 -2.36
CA ALA A 59 15.59 13.39 -1.63
C ALA A 59 15.69 12.08 -0.81
N LEU A 60 14.61 11.70 -0.10
CA LEU A 60 14.57 10.46 0.67
C LEU A 60 14.71 9.21 -0.22
N ARG A 61 14.13 9.21 -1.42
CA ARG A 61 14.28 8.09 -2.37
C ARG A 61 15.69 8.02 -2.96
N ARG A 62 16.33 9.14 -3.27
CA ARG A 62 17.75 9.18 -3.70
C ARG A 62 18.67 8.66 -2.60
N TYR A 63 18.41 9.05 -1.35
CA TYR A 63 19.14 8.54 -0.20
C TYR A 63 18.96 7.02 -0.07
N ASN A 64 17.72 6.52 -0.16
CA ASN A 64 17.43 5.09 -0.10
C ASN A 64 18.06 4.32 -1.26
N GLU A 65 18.07 4.86 -2.48
CA GLU A 65 18.73 4.27 -3.65
C GLU A 65 20.25 4.16 -3.42
N ARG A 66 20.89 5.25 -2.95
CA ARG A 66 22.33 5.26 -2.66
C ARG A 66 22.69 4.31 -1.52
N ALA A 67 21.89 4.29 -0.47
CA ALA A 67 22.13 3.43 0.69
C ALA A 67 21.88 1.94 0.34
N LEU A 68 20.93 1.63 -0.54
CA LEU A 68 20.76 0.29 -1.08
C LEU A 68 22.00 -0.16 -1.87
N ALA A 69 22.54 0.72 -2.72
CA ALA A 69 23.76 0.42 -3.46
C ALA A 69 24.94 0.15 -2.50
N GLN A 70 25.12 0.97 -1.47
CA GLN A 70 26.16 0.75 -0.44
C GLN A 70 25.98 -0.56 0.32
N ASP A 71 24.76 -0.93 0.67
CA ASP A 71 24.47 -2.19 1.35
C ASP A 71 24.79 -3.41 0.47
N ILE A 72 24.49 -3.33 -0.82
CA ILE A 72 24.84 -4.37 -1.81
C ILE A 72 26.36 -4.48 -1.93
N VAL A 73 27.08 -3.37 -2.04
CA VAL A 73 28.55 -3.34 -2.11
C VAL A 73 29.17 -4.03 -0.89
N LYS A 74 28.70 -3.70 0.32
CA LYS A 74 29.20 -4.35 1.56
C LYS A 74 28.99 -5.86 1.55
N VAL A 75 27.87 -6.34 1.00
CA VAL A 75 27.62 -7.78 0.85
C VAL A 75 28.56 -8.41 -0.18
N LEU A 76 28.80 -7.75 -1.31
CA LEU A 76 29.76 -8.21 -2.31
C LEU A 76 31.17 -8.33 -1.72
N GLU A 77 31.60 -7.35 -0.92
CA GLU A 77 32.88 -7.38 -0.20
C GLU A 77 32.93 -8.55 0.79
N THR A 78 31.90 -8.69 1.62
CA THR A 78 31.80 -9.80 2.61
C THR A 78 31.84 -11.15 1.91
N TRP A 79 31.23 -11.27 0.73
CA TRP A 79 31.11 -12.51 -0.03
C TRP A 79 32.18 -12.66 -1.10
N SER A 80 33.20 -11.79 -1.16
CA SER A 80 34.26 -11.81 -2.17
C SER A 80 34.93 -13.18 -2.27
N LYS A 81 35.22 -13.82 -1.13
CA LYS A 81 35.78 -15.19 -1.09
C LYS A 81 34.84 -16.24 -1.68
N LEU A 82 33.54 -16.15 -1.40
CA LEU A 82 32.52 -17.05 -1.94
C LEU A 82 32.36 -16.85 -3.45
N LEU A 83 32.32 -15.58 -3.90
CA LEU A 83 32.19 -15.20 -5.30
C LEU A 83 33.36 -15.70 -6.14
N SER A 84 34.59 -15.62 -5.64
CA SER A 84 35.77 -16.17 -6.34
C SER A 84 35.70 -17.67 -6.56
N SER A 85 35.07 -18.42 -5.63
CA SER A 85 34.90 -19.87 -5.75
C SER A 85 33.71 -20.28 -6.65
N THR A 86 32.82 -19.35 -7.01
CA THR A 86 31.61 -19.68 -7.75
C THR A 86 31.86 -19.73 -9.27
N PRO A 87 31.52 -20.85 -9.95
CA PRO A 87 31.66 -20.96 -11.40
C PRO A 87 30.64 -20.13 -12.19
N LEU A 88 29.45 -19.89 -11.64
CA LEU A 88 28.35 -19.20 -12.33
C LEU A 88 27.61 -18.28 -11.36
N ILE A 89 27.30 -17.08 -11.84
CA ILE A 89 26.62 -16.03 -11.07
C ILE A 89 25.39 -15.58 -11.86
N PHE A 90 24.22 -15.71 -11.26
CA PHE A 90 22.95 -15.35 -11.88
C PHE A 90 22.45 -14.00 -11.36
N ILE A 91 22.38 -13.00 -12.23
CA ILE A 91 21.90 -11.66 -11.88
C ILE A 91 20.59 -11.36 -12.59
N ARG A 92 19.58 -10.97 -11.81
CA ARG A 92 18.28 -10.49 -12.28
C ARG A 92 17.94 -9.16 -11.62
N CYS A 93 18.32 -8.09 -12.29
CA CYS A 93 17.96 -6.73 -11.93
C CYS A 93 17.28 -6.00 -13.11
N ALA A 94 16.72 -4.82 -12.86
CA ALA A 94 16.35 -3.93 -13.96
C ALA A 94 17.63 -3.41 -14.65
N SER A 95 17.51 -3.06 -15.93
CA SER A 95 18.66 -2.61 -16.74
C SER A 95 19.39 -1.42 -16.12
N PHE A 96 18.68 -0.47 -15.53
CA PHE A 96 19.25 0.72 -14.89
C PHE A 96 19.98 0.41 -13.57
N GLN A 97 19.59 -0.64 -12.84
CA GLN A 97 20.26 -1.04 -11.60
C GLN A 97 21.44 -1.96 -11.82
N ARG A 98 21.61 -2.48 -13.04
CA ARG A 98 22.73 -3.35 -13.36
C ARG A 98 24.08 -2.64 -13.15
N VAL A 99 24.08 -1.32 -13.29
CA VAL A 99 25.23 -0.46 -13.00
C VAL A 99 25.69 -0.60 -11.54
N ILE A 100 24.83 -0.93 -10.58
CA ILE A 100 25.23 -1.11 -9.17
C ILE A 100 26.20 -2.30 -9.01
N PHE A 101 26.14 -3.29 -9.89
CA PHE A 101 27.01 -4.47 -9.83
C PHE A 101 28.30 -4.32 -10.65
N HIS A 102 28.41 -3.22 -11.40
CA HIS A 102 29.54 -2.89 -12.26
C HIS A 102 30.21 -1.61 -11.73
N ASP A 103 31.49 -1.40 -12.02
CA ASP A 103 32.15 -0.13 -11.69
C ASP A 103 32.22 0.18 -10.17
N ILE A 104 32.32 -0.85 -9.31
CA ILE A 104 32.65 -0.72 -7.88
C ILE A 104 34.14 -0.99 -7.68
N ASP A 105 34.85 -0.03 -7.09
CA ASP A 105 36.28 -0.17 -6.76
C ASP A 105 36.53 -1.37 -5.84
N GLY A 106 37.13 -2.44 -6.37
CA GLY A 106 37.63 -3.60 -5.62
C GLY A 106 36.63 -4.73 -5.31
N SER A 107 35.32 -4.53 -5.50
CA SER A 107 34.29 -5.54 -5.15
C SER A 107 33.20 -5.79 -6.21
N GLY A 108 33.22 -5.07 -7.34
CA GLY A 108 32.25 -5.23 -8.43
C GLY A 108 32.62 -6.33 -9.43
N PHE A 109 31.70 -6.66 -10.34
CA PHE A 109 31.96 -7.56 -11.46
C PHE A 109 32.31 -6.80 -12.74
N ASP A 110 33.25 -7.32 -13.51
CA ASP A 110 33.49 -6.84 -14.87
C ASP A 110 32.24 -7.08 -15.74
N ARG A 111 31.93 -6.11 -16.61
CA ARG A 111 30.79 -6.18 -17.54
C ARG A 111 30.87 -7.38 -18.48
N LYS A 112 32.09 -7.86 -18.76
CA LYS A 112 32.37 -8.99 -19.64
C LYS A 112 32.72 -10.28 -18.89
N ASP A 113 32.52 -10.34 -17.57
CA ASP A 113 32.81 -11.56 -16.80
C ASP A 113 31.96 -12.73 -17.34
N PRO A 114 32.58 -13.82 -17.85
CA PRO A 114 31.87 -14.95 -18.46
C PRO A 114 31.03 -15.74 -17.46
N ARG A 115 31.25 -15.58 -16.14
CA ARG A 115 30.47 -16.22 -15.08
C ARG A 115 29.10 -15.55 -14.90
N LEU A 116 28.96 -14.29 -15.32
CA LEU A 116 27.70 -13.56 -15.23
C LEU A 116 26.69 -14.09 -16.26
N ARG A 117 25.53 -14.52 -15.76
CA ARG A 117 24.40 -15.00 -16.56
C ARG A 117 23.11 -14.33 -16.11
N THR A 118 22.19 -14.16 -17.06
CA THR A 118 20.81 -13.75 -16.77
C THR A 118 19.94 -15.00 -16.61
N ILE A 119 18.97 -14.94 -15.70
CA ILE A 119 18.00 -16.03 -15.52
C ILE A 119 17.14 -16.15 -16.80
N PRO A 120 17.09 -17.34 -17.45
CA PRO A 120 16.48 -17.52 -18.77
C PRO A 120 14.94 -17.69 -18.74
N PHE A 121 14.31 -17.48 -17.59
CA PHE A 121 12.87 -17.60 -17.40
C PHE A 121 12.33 -16.48 -16.50
N GLU A 122 11.00 -16.39 -16.41
CA GLU A 122 10.32 -15.39 -15.61
C GLU A 122 10.49 -15.65 -14.11
N THR A 123 10.92 -14.60 -13.41
CA THR A 123 11.10 -14.55 -11.96
C THR A 123 10.06 -13.63 -11.33
N LYS A 124 9.51 -14.03 -10.19
CA LYS A 124 8.58 -13.25 -9.38
C LYS A 124 9.33 -12.25 -8.49
N ARG A 125 8.64 -11.73 -7.46
CA ARG A 125 9.21 -10.82 -6.48
C ARG A 125 10.42 -11.50 -5.79
N PRO A 126 11.53 -10.77 -5.56
CA PRO A 126 12.67 -11.25 -4.76
C PRO A 126 12.20 -11.65 -3.36
N LEU A 127 11.99 -12.93 -3.14
CA LEU A 127 11.77 -13.51 -1.83
C LEU A 127 12.64 -14.76 -1.77
N LEU A 128 13.01 -15.16 -0.55
CA LEU A 128 13.75 -16.41 -0.31
C LEU A 128 13.10 -17.61 -1.03
N GLU A 129 11.77 -17.69 -1.03
CA GLU A 129 11.02 -18.74 -1.74
C GLU A 129 11.20 -18.69 -3.26
N GLU A 130 11.21 -17.50 -3.86
CA GLU A 130 11.40 -17.35 -5.30
C GLU A 130 12.84 -17.68 -5.72
N VAL A 131 13.82 -17.39 -4.87
CA VAL A 131 15.21 -17.78 -5.12
C VAL A 131 15.39 -19.29 -5.01
N ARG A 132 14.76 -19.94 -4.02
CA ARG A 132 14.74 -21.42 -3.95
C ARG A 132 14.08 -22.03 -5.18
N ARG A 133 12.92 -21.52 -5.59
CA ARG A 133 12.23 -21.98 -6.81
C ARG A 133 13.08 -21.78 -8.06
N THR A 134 13.79 -20.66 -8.15
CA THR A 134 14.69 -20.35 -9.26
C THR A 134 15.87 -21.33 -9.28
N TRP A 135 16.45 -21.62 -8.11
CA TRP A 135 17.51 -22.62 -7.95
C TRP A 135 17.07 -24.00 -8.45
N GLU A 136 15.96 -24.51 -7.91
CA GLU A 136 15.40 -25.80 -8.28
C GLU A 136 15.13 -25.88 -9.78
N ARG A 137 14.60 -24.80 -10.36
CA ARG A 137 14.31 -24.75 -11.80
C ARG A 137 15.57 -24.70 -12.66
N LEU A 138 16.64 -24.05 -12.22
CA LEU A 138 17.93 -24.05 -12.93
C LEU A 138 18.64 -25.41 -12.81
N GLY A 139 18.47 -26.11 -11.69
CA GLY A 139 19.01 -27.46 -11.47
C GLY A 139 18.18 -28.57 -12.10
N SER A 140 16.91 -28.33 -12.42
CA SER A 140 16.01 -29.33 -13.01
C SER A 140 16.24 -29.50 -14.52
N VAL A 141 16.22 -30.75 -14.98
CA VAL A 141 16.15 -31.08 -16.42
C VAL A 141 14.70 -31.34 -16.78
N THR A 142 14.14 -30.55 -17.70
CA THR A 142 12.76 -30.72 -18.19
C THR A 142 12.73 -31.30 -19.59
N CYS A 143 11.99 -32.40 -19.78
CA CYS A 143 11.73 -32.96 -21.10
C CYS A 143 10.53 -32.25 -21.74
N HIS A 144 10.72 -31.70 -22.94
CA HIS A 144 9.70 -30.96 -23.68
C HIS A 144 9.21 -31.67 -24.95
N GLY A 145 9.44 -32.98 -25.05
CA GLY A 145 9.06 -33.77 -26.23
C GLY A 145 9.91 -33.43 -27.46
N LEU A 146 9.31 -33.53 -28.64
CA LEU A 146 10.00 -33.30 -29.91
C LEU A 146 10.39 -31.82 -30.09
N LEU A 147 11.56 -31.57 -30.68
CA LEU A 147 12.08 -30.22 -30.90
C LEU A 147 11.11 -29.31 -31.69
N LYS A 148 10.38 -29.88 -32.65
CA LYS A 148 9.39 -29.17 -33.47
C LYS A 148 8.25 -28.61 -32.60
N ASP A 149 7.74 -29.44 -31.68
CA ASP A 149 6.63 -29.07 -30.79
C ASP A 149 7.07 -28.03 -29.77
N PHE A 150 8.28 -28.16 -29.22
CA PHE A 150 8.85 -27.18 -28.30
C PHE A 150 9.02 -25.79 -28.95
N LEU A 151 9.56 -25.74 -30.19
CA LEU A 151 9.72 -24.48 -30.92
C LEU A 151 8.37 -23.86 -31.27
N ALA A 152 7.39 -24.67 -31.67
CA ALA A 152 6.03 -24.21 -31.96
C ALA A 152 5.36 -23.62 -30.71
N GLU A 153 5.46 -24.29 -29.56
CA GLU A 153 4.92 -23.82 -28.27
C GLU A 153 5.61 -22.52 -27.81
N ARG A 154 6.93 -22.43 -27.96
CA ARG A 154 7.68 -21.20 -27.65
C ARG A 154 7.24 -20.03 -28.54
N SER A 155 6.98 -20.28 -29.82
CA SER A 155 6.49 -19.26 -30.76
C SER A 155 5.08 -18.79 -30.38
N LYS A 156 4.16 -19.72 -30.07
CA LYS A 156 2.81 -19.42 -29.60
C LYS A 156 2.82 -18.57 -28.33
N ARG A 157 3.66 -18.89 -27.35
CA ARG A 157 3.82 -18.09 -26.12
C ARG A 157 4.31 -16.67 -26.41
N LYS A 158 5.28 -16.50 -27.30
CA LYS A 158 5.75 -15.18 -27.73
C LYS A 158 4.64 -14.37 -28.43
N GLN A 159 3.83 -15.01 -29.28
CA GLN A 159 2.70 -14.36 -29.95
C GLN A 159 1.62 -13.93 -28.93
N LYS A 160 1.24 -14.81 -28.00
CA LYS A 160 0.31 -14.48 -26.89
C LYS A 160 0.80 -13.31 -26.02
N ALA A 161 2.09 -13.27 -25.69
CA ALA A 161 2.67 -12.17 -24.93
C ALA A 161 2.59 -10.83 -25.69
N LYS A 162 2.85 -10.84 -27.01
CA LYS A 162 2.74 -9.64 -27.85
C LYS A 162 1.30 -9.13 -27.98
N THR A 163 0.30 -10.01 -28.09
CA THR A 163 -1.11 -9.60 -28.18
C THR A 163 -1.61 -9.02 -26.86
N LEU A 164 -1.26 -9.62 -25.72
CA LEU A 164 -1.57 -9.08 -24.38
C LEU A 164 -0.97 -7.68 -24.17
N LEU A 165 0.28 -7.46 -24.57
CA LEU A 165 0.94 -6.16 -24.45
C LEU A 165 0.30 -5.08 -25.34
N LYS A 166 -0.16 -5.44 -26.54
CA LYS A 166 -0.91 -4.54 -27.42
C LYS A 166 -2.25 -4.15 -26.81
N LYS A 167 -3.01 -5.12 -26.27
CA LYS A 167 -4.32 -4.88 -25.64
C LYS A 167 -4.21 -3.87 -24.47
N LYS A 168 -3.16 -4.03 -23.65
CA LYS A 168 -2.85 -3.12 -22.53
C LYS A 168 -2.47 -1.70 -22.97
N ARG A 169 -1.83 -1.53 -24.15
CA ARG A 169 -1.50 -0.22 -24.74
C ARG A 169 -2.71 0.49 -25.35
N THR A 170 -3.68 -0.26 -25.88
CA THR A 170 -4.89 0.34 -26.46
C THR A 170 -5.82 0.90 -25.38
N GLU A 171 -5.95 0.21 -24.24
CA GLU A 171 -6.71 0.69 -23.07
C GLU A 171 -6.12 1.94 -22.40
N THR A 172 -4.85 2.28 -22.65
CA THR A 172 -4.20 3.45 -22.03
C THR A 172 -4.31 4.75 -22.85
N ARG A 173 -4.97 4.73 -24.02
CA ARG A 173 -5.14 5.92 -24.86
C ARG A 173 -6.44 6.65 -24.48
N TRP A 174 -6.40 7.35 -23.34
CA TRP A 174 -7.45 8.30 -22.97
C TRP A 174 -7.34 9.52 -23.89
N ILE A 175 -8.39 9.75 -24.69
CA ILE A 175 -8.61 11.03 -25.38
C ILE A 175 -9.03 12.01 -24.29
N VAL A 176 -8.28 13.11 -24.13
CA VAL A 176 -8.61 14.19 -23.20
C VAL A 176 -9.26 15.30 -24.03
N ASP A 177 -10.57 15.47 -23.89
CA ASP A 177 -11.26 16.66 -24.38
C ASP A 177 -10.88 17.89 -23.51
N PRO A 178 -10.77 19.11 -24.09
CA PRO A 178 -10.17 20.26 -23.40
C PRO A 178 -11.09 21.03 -22.44
N GLU A 179 -12.31 20.57 -22.18
CA GLU A 179 -13.28 21.29 -21.34
C GLU A 179 -13.96 20.35 -20.35
N ASP A 180 -13.34 20.18 -19.18
CA ASP A 180 -14.11 20.10 -17.92
C ASP A 180 -13.21 20.25 -16.69
N LYS A 181 -13.51 21.28 -15.90
CA LYS A 181 -12.97 21.50 -14.55
C LYS A 181 -13.85 20.75 -13.54
N GLU A 182 -13.20 20.30 -12.47
CA GLU A 182 -13.78 19.86 -11.20
C GLU A 182 -14.53 18.52 -11.14
N LYS A 183 -13.81 17.49 -10.66
CA LYS A 183 -14.10 16.76 -9.41
C LYS A 183 -13.07 15.66 -9.25
N THR A 184 -12.38 15.63 -8.11
CA THR A 184 -11.48 14.52 -7.75
C THR A 184 -12.30 13.28 -7.38
N PRO A 185 -12.12 12.12 -8.06
CA PRO A 185 -12.55 10.84 -7.53
C PRO A 185 -11.41 10.21 -6.73
N SER A 186 -11.78 9.71 -5.55
CA SER A 186 -10.99 8.92 -4.63
C SER A 186 -10.34 7.71 -5.32
N LYS A 187 -9.06 7.51 -5.01
CA LYS A 187 -8.24 6.38 -5.49
C LYS A 187 -8.68 5.07 -4.87
N GLU A 188 -9.45 4.27 -5.61
CA GLU A 188 -9.42 2.81 -5.46
C GLU A 188 -8.16 2.26 -6.13
N ARG A 189 -7.43 1.42 -5.39
CA ARG A 189 -6.31 0.64 -5.91
C ARG A 189 -6.88 -0.52 -6.71
N LYS A 190 -6.95 -0.41 -8.04
CA LYS A 190 -6.99 -1.59 -8.90
C LYS A 190 -5.62 -2.24 -8.89
N THR A 191 -5.46 -3.26 -8.05
CA THR A 191 -4.39 -4.24 -8.20
C THR A 191 -4.87 -5.30 -9.18
N ASP A 192 -4.45 -5.19 -10.45
CA ASP A 192 -4.58 -6.25 -11.45
C ASP A 192 -3.63 -7.40 -11.08
N HIS A 193 -4.05 -8.23 -10.14
CA HIS A 193 -3.48 -9.54 -9.91
C HIS A 193 -4.43 -10.56 -10.52
N LEU A 194 -4.17 -10.95 -11.78
CA LEU A 194 -4.60 -12.25 -12.25
C LEU A 194 -3.89 -13.28 -11.36
N LYS A 195 -4.56 -13.74 -10.32
CA LYS A 195 -4.15 -14.93 -9.58
C LYS A 195 -4.05 -16.07 -10.60
N PRO A 196 -3.02 -16.93 -10.53
CA PRO A 196 -3.00 -18.16 -11.31
C PRO A 196 -4.32 -18.90 -11.09
N VAL A 197 -4.98 -19.31 -12.17
CA VAL A 197 -6.10 -20.25 -12.09
C VAL A 197 -5.51 -21.55 -11.58
N VAL A 198 -5.58 -21.74 -10.26
CA VAL A 198 -5.44 -23.04 -9.62
C VAL A 198 -6.58 -23.90 -10.18
N PRO A 199 -6.38 -25.18 -10.53
CA PRO A 199 -7.48 -26.07 -10.84
C PRO A 199 -8.56 -25.89 -9.78
N VAL A 200 -9.79 -25.60 -10.22
CA VAL A 200 -10.94 -25.42 -9.34
C VAL A 200 -11.18 -26.77 -8.68
N GLU A 201 -10.59 -26.99 -7.51
CA GLU A 201 -11.23 -27.83 -6.51
C GLU A 201 -12.56 -27.14 -6.23
N GLU A 202 -13.67 -27.83 -6.50
CA GLU A 202 -15.01 -27.37 -6.13
C GLU A 202 -14.96 -26.93 -4.68
N GLN A 203 -14.99 -25.61 -4.47
CA GLN A 203 -15.16 -25.05 -3.14
C GLN A 203 -16.47 -25.63 -2.64
N GLN A 204 -16.39 -26.49 -1.63
CA GLN A 204 -17.56 -26.94 -0.90
C GLN A 204 -18.34 -25.67 -0.54
N HIS A 205 -19.53 -25.53 -1.10
CA HIS A 205 -20.38 -24.37 -0.89
C HIS A 205 -20.69 -24.31 0.61
N GLU A 206 -19.98 -23.45 1.35
CA GLU A 206 -20.34 -23.22 2.75
C GLU A 206 -21.82 -22.79 2.77
N PRO A 207 -22.66 -23.44 3.58
CA PRO A 207 -24.07 -23.10 3.64
C PRO A 207 -24.20 -21.61 3.98
N ASP A 208 -25.04 -20.89 3.23
CA ASP A 208 -25.29 -19.47 3.48
C ASP A 208 -25.73 -19.32 4.94
N ARG A 209 -24.93 -18.59 5.72
CA ARG A 209 -25.14 -18.41 7.17
C ARG A 209 -26.47 -17.69 7.46
N TRP A 210 -27.05 -17.00 6.47
CA TRP A 210 -28.34 -16.31 6.57
C TRP A 210 -29.24 -16.62 5.36
N PRO A 211 -29.80 -17.84 5.28
CA PRO A 211 -30.51 -18.32 4.10
C PRO A 211 -31.81 -17.58 3.80
N THR A 212 -32.44 -16.96 4.81
CA THR A 212 -33.68 -16.18 4.61
C THR A 212 -33.41 -14.78 4.07
N LEU A 213 -32.19 -14.27 4.23
CA LEU A 213 -31.86 -12.90 3.88
C LEU A 213 -31.47 -12.77 2.40
N ASN A 214 -32.45 -12.40 1.57
CA ASN A 214 -32.29 -12.21 0.13
C ASN A 214 -31.14 -11.24 -0.25
N LYS A 215 -30.53 -11.46 -1.43
CA LYS A 215 -29.47 -10.56 -1.95
C LYS A 215 -29.94 -9.10 -2.10
N ALA A 216 -31.23 -8.87 -2.34
CA ALA A 216 -31.81 -7.53 -2.44
C ALA A 216 -31.86 -6.82 -1.08
N THR A 217 -32.34 -7.49 -0.03
CA THR A 217 -32.41 -6.93 1.32
C THR A 217 -31.02 -6.65 1.89
N ARG A 218 -30.03 -7.51 1.62
CA ARG A 218 -28.61 -7.26 1.98
C ARG A 218 -28.06 -5.96 1.36
N ARG A 219 -28.39 -5.70 0.09
CA ARG A 219 -27.97 -4.46 -0.61
C ARG A 219 -28.68 -3.24 -0.06
N GLU A 220 -29.97 -3.37 0.23
CA GLU A 220 -30.76 -2.29 0.83
C GLU A 220 -30.23 -1.91 2.21
N LEU A 221 -29.98 -2.89 3.09
CA LEU A 221 -29.36 -2.67 4.41
C LEU A 221 -28.02 -1.94 4.30
N TYR A 222 -27.17 -2.31 3.33
CA TYR A 222 -25.91 -1.61 3.07
C TYR A 222 -26.13 -0.15 2.65
N SER A 223 -27.09 0.11 1.75
CA SER A 223 -27.43 1.45 1.27
C SER A 223 -27.94 2.34 2.40
N VAL A 224 -28.91 1.82 3.18
CA VAL A 224 -29.54 2.51 4.31
C VAL A 224 -28.51 2.91 5.38
N VAL A 225 -27.59 2.00 5.73
CA VAL A 225 -26.52 2.27 6.70
C VAL A 225 -25.55 3.32 6.16
N LYS A 226 -25.18 3.22 4.88
CA LYS A 226 -24.25 4.16 4.23
C LYS A 226 -24.84 5.58 4.14
N GLU A 227 -26.15 5.70 3.94
CA GLU A 227 -26.86 6.99 3.80
C GLU A 227 -27.37 7.57 5.13
N ASN A 228 -27.11 6.91 6.27
CA ASN A 228 -27.56 7.33 7.62
C ASN A 228 -29.09 7.46 7.78
N LYS A 229 -29.86 6.55 7.17
CA LYS A 229 -31.33 6.57 7.24
C LYS A 229 -31.84 5.62 8.34
N GLU A 230 -31.85 6.08 9.59
CA GLU A 230 -32.33 5.30 10.74
C GLU A 230 -33.80 4.88 10.58
N ASP A 231 -34.68 5.78 10.18
CA ASP A 231 -36.12 5.50 10.04
C ASP A 231 -36.39 4.39 9.01
N ALA A 232 -35.61 4.37 7.92
CA ALA A 232 -35.70 3.34 6.90
C ALA A 232 -35.17 1.99 7.41
N LEU A 233 -34.11 1.99 8.23
CA LEU A 233 -33.59 0.77 8.85
C LEU A 233 -34.60 0.19 9.83
N ALA A 234 -35.19 1.05 10.68
CA ALA A 234 -36.22 0.66 11.62
C ALA A 234 -37.48 0.13 10.92
N ALA A 235 -37.91 0.76 9.82
CA ALA A 235 -39.04 0.30 9.02
C ALA A 235 -38.79 -1.06 8.34
N LEU A 236 -37.56 -1.29 7.85
CA LEU A 236 -37.16 -2.57 7.27
C LEU A 236 -37.16 -3.69 8.31
N ILE A 237 -36.73 -3.40 9.54
CA ILE A 237 -36.69 -4.38 10.62
C ILE A 237 -38.10 -4.62 11.17
N SER A 238 -38.92 -3.58 11.37
CA SER A 238 -40.28 -3.72 11.90
C SER A 238 -41.26 -4.39 10.93
N GLY A 239 -41.03 -4.26 9.62
CA GLY A 239 -41.82 -4.93 8.58
C GLY A 239 -41.51 -6.44 8.41
N CYS A 240 -40.47 -6.94 9.07
CA CYS A 240 -40.02 -8.33 8.98
C CYS A 240 -40.55 -9.20 10.13
N SER A 241 -40.62 -10.52 9.91
CA SER A 241 -40.96 -11.51 10.94
C SER A 241 -39.94 -11.50 12.08
N ALA A 242 -40.32 -11.93 13.30
CA ALA A 242 -39.41 -11.98 14.45
C ALA A 242 -38.16 -12.86 14.20
N GLU A 243 -38.26 -13.86 13.33
CA GLU A 243 -37.13 -14.71 12.91
C GLU A 243 -36.19 -13.95 11.97
N GLU A 244 -36.74 -13.25 10.98
CA GLU A 244 -36.00 -12.39 10.06
C GLU A 244 -35.32 -11.23 10.80
N GLN A 245 -35.96 -10.65 11.82
CA GLN A 245 -35.38 -9.60 12.66
C GLN A 245 -34.13 -10.09 13.41
N LYS A 246 -34.17 -11.32 13.94
CA LYS A 246 -33.01 -11.95 14.57
C LYS A 246 -31.90 -12.23 13.55
N GLU A 247 -32.24 -12.74 12.37
CA GLU A 247 -31.26 -12.97 11.31
C GLU A 247 -30.64 -11.66 10.81
N ILE A 248 -31.43 -10.59 10.65
CA ILE A 248 -30.94 -9.25 10.27
C ILE A 248 -30.00 -8.71 11.35
N THR A 249 -30.33 -8.89 12.62
CA THR A 249 -29.49 -8.44 13.74
C THR A 249 -28.17 -9.21 13.81
N ASP A 250 -28.21 -10.54 13.62
CA ASP A 250 -26.98 -11.34 13.52
C ASP A 250 -26.16 -10.98 12.27
N TYR A 251 -26.83 -10.69 11.16
CA TYR A 251 -26.16 -10.21 9.94
C TYR A 251 -25.49 -8.85 10.16
N LEU A 252 -26.16 -7.89 10.79
CA LEU A 252 -25.59 -6.56 11.05
C LEU A 252 -24.38 -6.62 12.00
N SER A 253 -24.36 -7.56 12.95
CA SER A 253 -23.28 -7.72 13.93
C SER A 253 -22.11 -8.57 13.41
N THR A 254 -22.42 -9.69 12.75
CA THR A 254 -21.40 -10.70 12.39
C THR A 254 -20.91 -10.58 10.95
N ASN A 255 -21.66 -9.94 10.04
CA ASN A 255 -21.21 -9.81 8.66
C ASN A 255 -19.88 -9.05 8.56
N ARG A 256 -19.03 -9.52 7.65
CA ARG A 256 -17.73 -8.94 7.35
C ARG A 256 -17.66 -8.61 5.88
N PHE A 257 -17.37 -7.35 5.56
CA PHE A 257 -17.29 -6.92 4.17
C PHE A 257 -16.02 -7.46 3.52
N SER A 258 -16.13 -7.96 2.29
CA SER A 258 -15.01 -8.58 1.57
C SER A 258 -13.90 -7.60 1.16
N SER A 259 -14.11 -6.29 1.31
CA SER A 259 -13.16 -5.24 0.93
C SER A 259 -12.09 -4.95 1.99
N ASP A 260 -12.52 -4.93 3.25
CA ASP A 260 -11.74 -4.42 4.40
C ASP A 260 -11.97 -5.25 5.67
N ASN A 261 -12.72 -6.36 5.55
CA ASN A 261 -13.15 -7.21 6.65
C ASN A 261 -13.84 -6.41 7.77
N GLY A 262 -14.42 -5.27 7.41
CA GLY A 262 -15.08 -4.36 8.34
C GLY A 262 -16.48 -4.85 8.71
N THR A 263 -16.96 -4.39 9.86
CA THR A 263 -18.37 -4.56 10.30
C THR A 263 -19.24 -3.40 9.82
N PHE A 264 -20.57 -3.53 9.94
CA PHE A 264 -21.48 -2.39 9.75
C PHE A 264 -21.17 -1.21 10.67
N LEU A 265 -20.59 -1.45 11.85
CA LEU A 265 -20.13 -0.39 12.74
C LEU A 265 -18.94 0.40 12.17
N HIS A 266 -18.02 -0.27 11.46
CA HIS A 266 -16.94 0.41 10.73
C HIS A 266 -17.51 1.26 9.57
N LEU A 267 -18.48 0.71 8.84
CA LEU A 267 -19.14 1.44 7.74
C LEU A 267 -19.82 2.72 8.25
N ALA A 268 -20.59 2.62 9.33
CA ALA A 268 -21.27 3.75 9.95
C ALA A 268 -20.26 4.79 10.49
N ALA A 269 -19.21 4.33 11.16
CA ALA A 269 -18.17 5.21 11.71
C ALA A 269 -17.39 5.96 10.62
N ARG A 270 -17.11 5.31 9.49
CA ARG A 270 -16.44 5.90 8.32
C ARG A 270 -17.34 6.84 7.54
N GLY A 271 -18.61 6.46 7.36
CA GLY A 271 -19.62 7.25 6.65
C GLY A 271 -20.10 8.47 7.43
N GLY A 272 -19.88 8.50 8.74
CA GLY A 272 -20.39 9.57 9.60
C GLY A 272 -21.87 9.42 9.91
N ALA A 273 -22.40 8.20 9.89
CA ALA A 273 -23.80 7.89 10.13
C ALA A 273 -24.07 7.77 11.64
N ASP A 274 -24.34 8.89 12.32
CA ASP A 274 -24.48 8.98 13.77
C ASP A 274 -25.72 8.28 14.33
N ARG A 275 -26.87 8.48 13.69
CA ARG A 275 -28.14 7.87 14.06
C ARG A 275 -28.13 6.36 13.91
N VAL A 276 -27.72 5.87 12.73
CA VAL A 276 -27.60 4.43 12.48
C VAL A 276 -26.54 3.79 13.38
N LEU A 277 -25.45 4.49 13.69
CA LEU A 277 -24.44 3.99 14.61
C LEU A 277 -25.01 3.76 16.02
N GLN A 278 -25.81 4.69 16.53
CA GLN A 278 -26.48 4.52 17.82
C GLN A 278 -27.39 3.29 17.81
N TYR A 279 -28.20 3.15 16.76
CA TYR A 279 -29.07 1.97 16.59
C TYR A 279 -28.28 0.66 16.56
N LEU A 280 -27.17 0.59 15.81
CA LEU A 280 -26.33 -0.61 15.73
C LEU A 280 -25.70 -0.98 17.08
N LEU A 281 -25.29 0.02 17.86
CA LEU A 281 -24.76 -0.16 19.20
C LEU A 281 -25.83 -0.70 20.17
N GLU A 282 -27.04 -0.16 20.11
CA GLU A 282 -28.20 -0.63 20.88
C GLU A 282 -28.60 -2.07 20.50
N ALA A 283 -28.53 -2.39 19.21
CA ALA A 283 -28.74 -3.73 18.67
C ALA A 283 -27.67 -4.76 19.09
N GLY A 284 -26.61 -4.33 19.81
CA GLY A 284 -25.60 -5.22 20.38
C GLY A 284 -24.39 -5.48 19.48
N CYS A 285 -24.17 -4.67 18.44
CA CYS A 285 -22.96 -4.78 17.62
C CYS A 285 -21.72 -4.44 18.45
N ASP A 286 -20.73 -5.34 18.46
CA ASP A 286 -19.53 -5.19 19.28
C ASP A 286 -18.56 -4.12 18.70
N PRO A 287 -18.26 -3.04 19.44
CA PRO A 287 -17.32 -2.01 19.02
C PRO A 287 -15.84 -2.39 19.18
N SER A 288 -15.53 -3.56 19.73
CA SER A 288 -14.15 -4.03 19.94
C SER A 288 -13.55 -4.75 18.73
N ILE A 289 -14.38 -5.13 17.76
CA ILE A 289 -13.97 -5.82 16.54
C ILE A 289 -13.05 -4.91 15.72
N LYS A 290 -11.97 -5.48 15.19
CA LYS A 290 -11.00 -4.77 14.34
C LYS A 290 -11.17 -5.13 12.87
N ASP A 291 -10.86 -4.19 11.99
CA ASP A 291 -10.75 -4.39 10.55
C ASP A 291 -9.39 -5.01 10.15
N ASP A 292 -9.15 -5.22 8.85
CA ASP A 292 -7.87 -5.73 8.31
C ASP A 292 -6.66 -4.83 8.62
N ASN A 293 -6.88 -3.58 9.06
CA ASN A 293 -5.83 -2.64 9.47
C ASN A 293 -5.62 -2.61 10.98
N ASP A 294 -6.19 -3.57 11.72
CA ASP A 294 -6.22 -3.62 13.18
C ASP A 294 -6.89 -2.39 13.84
N LEU A 295 -7.73 -1.67 13.08
CA LEU A 295 -8.43 -0.49 13.56
C LEU A 295 -9.81 -0.86 14.09
N VAL A 296 -10.17 -0.28 15.23
CA VAL A 296 -11.53 -0.34 15.78
C VAL A 296 -12.44 0.74 15.15
N PRO A 297 -13.77 0.58 15.15
CA PRO A 297 -14.72 1.55 14.60
C PRO A 297 -14.50 2.97 15.14
N TYR A 298 -14.19 3.11 16.43
CA TYR A 298 -13.89 4.41 17.05
C TYR A 298 -12.65 5.08 16.44
N ALA A 299 -11.59 4.33 16.15
CA ALA A 299 -10.36 4.85 15.56
C ALA A 299 -10.58 5.29 14.10
N LEU A 300 -11.44 4.58 13.37
CA LEU A 300 -11.80 4.90 11.99
C LEU A 300 -12.65 6.19 11.89
N SER A 301 -13.38 6.53 12.95
CA SER A 301 -14.22 7.73 12.96
C SER A 301 -13.39 9.02 12.86
N ALA A 302 -13.60 9.78 11.78
CA ALA A 302 -13.01 11.11 11.62
C ALA A 302 -13.89 12.20 12.29
N ASN A 303 -15.20 11.99 12.32
CA ASN A 303 -16.18 12.97 12.76
C ASN A 303 -16.30 13.05 14.29
N LYS A 304 -16.32 14.29 14.82
CA LYS A 304 -16.47 14.52 16.26
C LYS A 304 -17.81 13.99 16.79
N SER A 305 -18.90 14.14 16.03
CA SER A 305 -20.23 13.69 16.42
C SER A 305 -20.27 12.18 16.67
N ILE A 306 -19.68 11.38 15.77
CA ILE A 306 -19.56 9.92 15.91
C ILE A 306 -18.79 9.54 17.16
N LYS A 307 -17.67 10.22 17.44
CA LYS A 307 -16.90 9.98 18.67
C LYS A 307 -17.72 10.29 19.91
N GLN A 308 -18.55 11.33 19.89
CA GLN A 308 -19.45 11.64 21.01
C GLN A 308 -20.51 10.55 21.22
N VAL A 309 -21.05 9.96 20.15
CA VAL A 309 -22.00 8.84 20.27
C VAL A 309 -21.35 7.66 21.00
N PHE A 310 -20.14 7.24 20.60
CA PHE A 310 -19.41 6.17 21.30
C PHE A 310 -19.15 6.49 22.78
N ILE A 311 -18.74 7.72 23.09
CA ILE A 311 -18.44 8.16 24.46
C ILE A 311 -19.72 8.20 25.31
N ARG A 312 -20.80 8.78 24.77
CA ARG A 312 -22.11 8.83 25.42
C ARG A 312 -22.63 7.43 25.70
N PHE A 313 -22.57 6.55 24.70
CA PHE A 313 -23.03 5.18 24.84
C PHE A 313 -22.20 4.37 25.85
N ARG A 314 -20.88 4.62 25.91
CA ARG A 314 -20.01 4.09 26.97
C ARG A 314 -20.42 4.58 28.37
N SER A 315 -20.82 5.85 28.49
CA SER A 315 -21.29 6.42 29.76
C SER A 315 -22.59 5.79 30.26
N GLU A 316 -23.50 5.48 29.32
CA GLU A 316 -24.79 4.85 29.60
C GLU A 316 -24.63 3.34 29.88
N ASN A 317 -23.61 2.69 29.32
CA ASN A 317 -23.37 1.24 29.44
C ASN A 317 -21.96 0.86 29.94
N PRO A 318 -21.54 1.22 31.17
CA PRO A 318 -20.15 1.04 31.61
C PRO A 318 -19.65 -0.41 31.66
N LYS A 319 -20.55 -1.38 31.87
CA LYS A 319 -20.21 -2.82 32.04
C LYS A 319 -20.53 -3.70 30.82
N ARG A 320 -21.05 -3.12 29.73
CA ARG A 320 -21.60 -3.91 28.62
C ARG A 320 -20.52 -4.46 27.67
N TRP A 321 -19.39 -3.77 27.53
CA TRP A 321 -18.24 -4.21 26.73
C TRP A 321 -16.93 -3.92 27.45
N ASP A 322 -15.87 -4.60 27.02
CA ASP A 322 -14.49 -4.32 27.43
C ASP A 322 -13.99 -3.03 26.74
N TRP A 323 -14.39 -1.87 27.28
CA TRP A 323 -14.08 -0.55 26.70
C TRP A 323 -12.59 -0.27 26.50
N ILE A 324 -11.72 -0.95 27.25
CA ILE A 324 -10.27 -0.91 27.09
C ILE A 324 -9.87 -1.44 25.71
N ARG A 325 -10.49 -2.53 25.24
CA ARG A 325 -10.24 -3.13 23.92
C ARG A 325 -10.78 -2.26 22.79
N CYS A 326 -11.84 -1.50 23.05
CA CYS A 326 -12.47 -0.61 22.07
C CYS A 326 -11.70 0.71 21.84
N HIS A 327 -10.67 1.01 22.64
CA HIS A 327 -9.93 2.29 22.60
C HIS A 327 -10.81 3.55 22.68
N ILE A 328 -12.02 3.44 23.22
CA ILE A 328 -12.93 4.57 23.42
C ILE A 328 -12.53 5.23 24.75
N PRO A 329 -12.18 6.53 24.79
CA PRO A 329 -11.81 7.20 26.03
C PRO A 329 -13.00 7.32 26.99
N GLU A 330 -12.70 7.48 28.28
CA GLU A 330 -13.75 7.75 29.26
C GLU A 330 -14.39 9.12 28.98
N PRO A 331 -15.70 9.27 29.25
CA PRO A 331 -16.34 10.57 29.23
C PRO A 331 -15.64 11.48 30.25
N ILE A 332 -14.76 12.35 29.76
CA ILE A 332 -14.17 13.39 30.59
C ILE A 332 -15.31 14.38 30.84
N GLN A 333 -15.82 14.44 32.07
CA GLN A 333 -16.65 15.56 32.53
C GLN A 333 -15.76 16.79 32.61
N LEU A 334 -15.54 17.43 31.47
CA LEU A 334 -14.76 18.64 31.38
C LEU A 334 -15.64 19.78 31.92
N THR A 335 -15.33 20.28 33.11
CA THR A 335 -16.04 21.42 33.70
C THR A 335 -15.92 22.66 32.81
N ASP A 336 -16.93 23.55 32.84
CA ASP A 336 -16.99 24.75 31.99
C ASP A 336 -15.73 25.62 32.05
N GLU A 337 -15.03 25.59 33.19
CA GLU A 337 -13.78 26.31 33.41
C GLU A 337 -12.60 25.76 32.58
N GLN A 338 -12.54 24.44 32.37
CA GLN A 338 -11.50 23.80 31.54
C GLN A 338 -11.79 23.98 30.04
N LEU A 339 -13.07 24.06 29.65
CA LEU A 339 -13.51 24.45 28.30
C LEU A 339 -13.11 25.90 27.99
N ALA A 340 -13.32 26.81 28.95
CA ALA A 340 -12.90 28.21 28.84
C ALA A 340 -11.39 28.32 28.64
N LYS A 341 -10.58 27.66 29.48
CA LYS A 341 -9.10 27.62 29.37
C LYS A 341 -8.61 27.05 28.04
N LEU A 342 -9.25 26.02 27.49
CA LEU A 342 -8.90 25.48 26.17
C LEU A 342 -9.30 26.42 25.03
N SER A 343 -10.42 27.14 25.17
CA SER A 343 -10.87 28.12 24.19
C SER A 343 -9.93 29.34 24.15
N GLU A 344 -9.47 29.80 25.31
CA GLU A 344 -8.49 30.89 25.45
C GLU A 344 -7.14 30.50 24.84
N LYS A 345 -6.62 29.31 25.17
CA LYS A 345 -5.38 28.79 24.54
C LYS A 345 -5.50 28.67 23.02
N LYS A 346 -6.68 28.35 22.48
CA LYS A 346 -6.93 28.33 21.02
C LYS A 346 -6.95 29.74 20.43
N LYS A 347 -7.58 30.71 21.10
CA LYS A 347 -7.60 32.13 20.68
C LYS A 347 -6.18 32.71 20.67
N GLU A 348 -5.40 32.43 21.70
CA GLU A 348 -4.01 32.87 21.84
C GLU A 348 -3.11 32.28 20.74
N LYS A 349 -3.23 30.97 20.47
CA LYS A 349 -2.51 30.33 19.34
C LYS A 349 -2.86 30.96 18.00
N LYS A 350 -4.14 31.29 17.77
CA LYS A 350 -4.61 31.94 16.53
C LYS A 350 -4.10 33.37 16.41
N GLN A 351 -4.01 34.12 17.51
CA GLN A 351 -3.40 35.46 17.54
C GLN A 351 -1.91 35.41 17.22
N LYS A 352 -1.14 34.55 17.92
CA LYS A 352 0.30 34.35 17.65
C LYS A 352 0.57 33.94 16.20
N GLN A 353 -0.30 33.12 15.61
CA GLN A 353 -0.16 32.73 14.20
C GLN A 353 -0.43 33.89 13.24
N LYS A 354 -1.43 34.75 13.53
CA LYS A 354 -1.70 35.97 12.76
C LYS A 354 -0.55 36.98 12.85
N GLU A 355 0.02 37.16 14.04
CA GLU A 355 1.17 38.06 14.26
C GLU A 355 2.41 37.58 13.51
N LYS A 356 2.71 36.27 13.55
CA LYS A 356 3.80 35.69 12.76
C LYS A 356 3.62 35.91 11.25
N ILE A 357 2.40 35.77 10.75
CA ILE A 357 2.09 36.02 9.32
C ILE A 357 2.26 37.51 8.98
N LYS A 358 1.85 38.43 9.88
CA LYS A 358 2.04 39.87 9.67
C LYS A 358 3.51 40.25 9.65
N MET A 359 4.31 39.81 10.64
CA MET A 359 5.74 40.07 10.68
C MET A 359 6.46 39.53 9.44
N LYS A 360 6.09 38.33 8.97
CA LYS A 360 6.67 37.76 7.75
C LYS A 360 6.41 38.62 6.51
N LYS A 361 5.17 39.12 6.34
CA LYS A 361 4.82 40.01 5.22
C LYS A 361 5.55 41.36 5.27
N GLU A 362 5.81 41.86 6.47
CA GLU A 362 6.51 43.13 6.65
C GLU A 362 8.01 42.99 6.36
N ILE A 363 8.62 41.86 6.72
CA ILE A 363 10.00 41.51 6.34
C ILE A 363 10.09 41.36 4.81
N GLU A 364 9.19 40.58 4.18
CA GLU A 364 9.17 40.41 2.72
C GLU A 364 8.97 41.75 1.98
N LYS A 365 8.22 42.70 2.56
CA LYS A 365 8.05 44.05 2.00
C LYS A 365 9.33 44.89 2.09
N LYS A 366 10.02 44.85 3.23
CA LYS A 366 11.30 45.57 3.42
C LYS A 366 12.40 45.03 2.50
N GLU A 367 12.49 43.71 2.37
CA GLU A 367 13.42 43.06 1.43
C GLU A 367 13.12 43.46 -0.03
N ALA A 368 11.84 43.59 -0.40
CA ALA A 368 11.46 44.06 -1.74
C ALA A 368 11.79 45.54 -1.97
N GLU A 369 11.61 46.41 -0.97
CA GLU A 369 11.97 47.83 -1.04
C GLU A 369 13.49 48.03 -1.11
N GLU A 370 14.26 47.21 -0.39
CA GLU A 370 15.73 47.20 -0.42
C GLU A 370 16.25 46.76 -1.79
N LEU A 371 15.72 45.67 -2.36
CA LEU A 371 16.05 45.22 -3.72
C LEU A 371 15.75 46.28 -4.79
N VAL A 372 14.66 47.06 -4.63
CA VAL A 372 14.33 48.16 -5.54
C VAL A 372 15.31 49.34 -5.38
N CYS A 373 15.74 49.65 -4.16
CA CYS A 373 16.76 50.67 -3.92
C CYS A 373 18.11 50.27 -4.52
N ASP A 374 18.55 49.03 -4.29
CA ASP A 374 19.81 48.50 -4.83
C ASP A 374 19.81 48.51 -6.37
N GLN A 375 18.67 48.15 -6.98
CA GLN A 375 18.52 48.18 -8.42
C GLN A 375 18.53 49.62 -8.98
N PHE A 376 18.02 50.60 -8.23
CA PHE A 376 18.05 52.01 -8.61
C PHE A 376 19.46 52.63 -8.48
N ILE A 377 20.23 52.25 -7.44
CA ILE A 377 21.61 52.69 -7.25
C ILE A 377 22.50 52.19 -8.41
N LEU A 378 22.38 50.91 -8.78
CA LEU A 378 23.11 50.33 -9.92
C LEU A 378 22.78 50.97 -11.27
N SER A 379 21.59 51.57 -11.42
CA SER A 379 21.18 52.24 -12.66
C SER A 379 21.69 53.68 -12.81
N LYS A 380 22.25 54.28 -11.75
CA LYS A 380 22.82 55.65 -11.76
C LYS A 380 24.34 55.70 -11.87
N GLU A 381 25.01 54.55 -11.79
CA GLU A 381 26.48 54.42 -11.94
C GLU A 381 26.93 54.07 -13.39
N VAL A 382 25.99 54.08 -14.36
CA VAL A 382 26.23 53.99 -15.81
C VAL A 382 25.87 55.32 -16.45
#